data_AF-A0A2N3WYJ2-F1
#
_entry.id   AF-A0A2N3WYJ2-F1
#
_cell.length_a   1.000
_cell.length_b   1.000
_cell.length_c   1.000
_cell.angle_alpha   90.00
_cell.angle_beta   90.00
_cell.angle_gamma   90.00
#
_symmetry.space_group_name_H-M   'P 1'
#
loop_
_entity.id
_entity.type
_entity.pdbx_description
1 polymer ?
#
loop_
_entity_poly.entity_id
_entity_poly.type
_entity_poly.pdbx_seq_one_letter_code
_entity_poly.pdbx_strand_id
1 'polypeptide(L)'
;MFNPPLLPGMPDFHDSVEYLRHHRNLSRESTAQKAGFSSSYLNQLIGQRKTPGTAVFDKLVEFFGLDLDPCRHLEDLLQPSGSLESTDELRRRLVNHGVQAHLDWLDQREILGAYTDPLQTVLLANQVLHRMMPGLADCDYNIIRWMLTPIARDRVYGWHGELLDLVRHL
;
A
#
# COMPACT_ATOMS: atom_id res chain seq x y z
N MET A 1 -3.12 -20.24 15.68
CA MET A 1 -2.00 -19.72 14.87
C MET A 1 -2.62 -19.27 13.55
N PHE A 2 -2.64 -17.96 13.29
CA PHE A 2 -3.13 -17.40 12.03
C PHE A 2 -2.10 -17.76 10.95
N ASN A 3 -2.53 -18.48 9.91
CA ASN A 3 -1.69 -18.74 8.75
C ASN A 3 -2.36 -18.00 7.58
N PRO A 4 -1.87 -16.80 7.20
CA PRO A 4 -2.46 -16.07 6.09
C PRO A 4 -2.38 -16.94 4.82
N PRO A 5 -3.39 -16.87 3.94
CA PRO A 5 -3.30 -17.53 2.65
C PRO A 5 -2.03 -17.04 1.92
N LEU A 6 -1.26 -17.97 1.36
CA LEU A 6 -0.14 -17.63 0.48
C LEU A 6 -0.71 -16.88 -0.72
N LEU A 7 -0.40 -15.60 -0.82
CA LEU A 7 -0.81 -14.77 -1.95
C LEU A 7 0.05 -15.14 -3.16
N PRO A 8 -0.55 -15.52 -4.30
CA PRO A 8 0.19 -15.84 -5.52
C PRO A 8 0.80 -14.59 -6.21
N GLY A 9 0.48 -13.39 -5.72
CA GLY A 9 0.89 -12.10 -6.27
C GLY A 9 0.47 -10.94 -5.36
N MET A 10 0.38 -9.73 -5.92
CA MET A 10 -0.19 -8.57 -5.21
C MET A 10 -1.63 -8.90 -4.78
N PRO A 11 -2.04 -8.62 -3.53
CA PRO A 11 -3.40 -8.88 -3.09
C PRO A 11 -4.40 -8.10 -3.93
N ASP A 12 -5.53 -8.74 -4.22
CA ASP A 12 -6.70 -8.10 -4.79
C ASP A 12 -7.89 -8.16 -3.81
N PHE A 13 -9.07 -7.80 -4.32
CA PHE A 13 -10.31 -7.86 -3.57
C PHE A 13 -10.59 -9.27 -3.00
N HIS A 14 -10.38 -10.32 -3.80
CA HIS A 14 -10.69 -11.69 -3.40
C HIS A 14 -9.78 -12.15 -2.25
N ASP A 15 -8.50 -11.80 -2.36
CA ASP A 15 -7.51 -12.09 -1.34
C ASP A 15 -7.83 -11.36 -0.02
N SER A 16 -8.33 -10.12 -0.10
CA SER A 16 -8.76 -9.34 1.06
C SER A 16 -10.01 -9.90 1.73
N VAL A 17 -11.00 -10.35 0.96
CA VAL A 17 -12.19 -11.03 1.51
C VAL A 17 -11.80 -12.32 2.22
N GLU A 18 -10.87 -13.10 1.67
CA GLU A 18 -10.35 -14.30 2.32
C GLU A 18 -9.57 -13.97 3.60
N TYR A 19 -8.75 -12.91 3.59
CA TYR A 19 -8.05 -12.42 4.77
C TYR A 19 -9.03 -12.04 5.89
N LEU A 20 -10.02 -11.20 5.61
CA LEU A 20 -11.04 -10.75 6.59
C LEU A 20 -11.83 -11.93 7.17
N ARG A 21 -12.20 -12.88 6.30
CA ARG A 21 -12.88 -14.12 6.69
C ARG A 21 -12.03 -14.96 7.64
N HIS A 22 -10.77 -15.19 7.30
CA HIS A 22 -9.84 -15.97 8.11
C HIS A 22 -9.51 -15.28 9.44
N HIS A 23 -9.37 -13.96 9.44
CA HIS A 23 -9.15 -13.18 10.66
C HIS A 23 -10.31 -13.35 11.66
N ARG A 24 -11.54 -13.56 11.18
CA ARG A 24 -12.73 -13.85 11.99
C ARG A 24 -13.01 -15.34 12.22
N ASN A 25 -12.12 -16.24 11.80
CA ASN A 25 -12.29 -17.71 11.87
C ASN A 25 -13.60 -18.21 11.23
N LEU A 26 -14.04 -17.59 10.14
CA LEU A 26 -15.28 -17.96 9.45
C LEU A 26 -15.00 -18.90 8.27
N SER A 27 -15.90 -19.83 7.98
CA SER A 27 -15.90 -20.53 6.68
C SER A 27 -16.56 -19.67 5.59
N ARG A 28 -16.38 -20.02 4.31
CA ARG A 28 -17.07 -19.33 3.21
C ARG A 28 -18.59 -19.50 3.33
N GLU A 29 -19.03 -20.69 3.70
CA GLU A 29 -20.44 -21.00 3.96
C GLU A 29 -21.01 -20.10 5.07
N SER A 30 -20.33 -20.02 6.22
CA SER A 30 -20.78 -19.18 7.32
C SER A 30 -20.74 -17.70 6.97
N THR A 31 -19.78 -17.26 6.14
CA THR A 31 -19.67 -15.87 5.71
C THR A 31 -20.84 -15.50 4.82
N ALA A 32 -21.09 -16.28 3.76
CA ALA A 32 -22.17 -16.02 2.82
C ALA A 32 -23.54 -16.06 3.51
N GLN A 33 -23.79 -17.06 4.35
CA GLN A 33 -25.06 -17.18 5.08
C GLN A 33 -25.30 -15.98 6.00
N LYS A 34 -24.30 -15.56 6.78
CA LYS A 34 -24.44 -14.43 7.71
C LYS A 34 -24.51 -13.08 6.99
N ALA A 35 -23.83 -12.93 5.86
CA ALA A 35 -23.92 -11.76 5.00
C ALA A 35 -25.18 -11.75 4.11
N GLY A 36 -26.01 -12.80 4.14
CA GLY A 36 -27.30 -12.83 3.43
C GLY A 36 -27.20 -13.10 1.93
N PHE A 37 -26.24 -13.93 1.48
CA PHE A 37 -26.16 -14.42 0.09
C PHE A 37 -25.70 -15.89 0.01
N SER A 38 -25.70 -16.48 -1.20
CA SER A 38 -25.48 -17.93 -1.33
C SER A 38 -24.00 -18.32 -1.19
N SER A 39 -23.74 -19.43 -0.48
CA SER A 39 -22.38 -19.98 -0.36
C SER A 39 -21.78 -20.34 -1.73
N SER A 40 -22.60 -20.86 -2.64
CA SER A 40 -22.20 -21.13 -4.03
C SER A 40 -21.68 -19.87 -4.73
N TYR A 41 -22.34 -18.72 -4.51
CA TYR A 41 -21.88 -17.45 -5.05
C TYR A 41 -20.53 -17.04 -4.47
N LEU A 42 -20.32 -17.14 -3.15
CA LEU A 42 -19.01 -16.81 -2.56
C LEU A 42 -17.89 -17.73 -3.08
N ASN A 43 -18.17 -19.03 -3.22
CA ASN A 43 -17.21 -19.97 -3.78
C ASN A 43 -16.84 -19.64 -5.23
N GLN A 44 -17.82 -19.25 -6.05
CA GLN A 44 -17.53 -18.77 -7.41
C GLN A 44 -16.81 -17.43 -7.42
N LEU A 45 -17.21 -16.51 -6.56
CA LEU A 45 -16.60 -15.18 -6.43
C LEU A 45 -15.10 -15.32 -6.21
N ILE A 46 -14.70 -16.07 -5.18
CA ILE A 46 -13.30 -16.29 -4.82
C ILE A 46 -12.60 -17.22 -5.83
N GLY A 47 -13.19 -18.39 -6.13
CA GLY A 47 -12.54 -19.42 -6.93
C GLY A 47 -12.35 -19.06 -8.40
N GLN A 48 -13.22 -18.21 -8.95
CA GLN A 48 -13.13 -17.75 -10.34
C GLN A 48 -12.68 -16.29 -10.46
N ARG A 49 -12.24 -15.68 -9.34
CA ARG A 49 -11.91 -14.24 -9.24
C ARG A 49 -12.93 -13.34 -9.95
N LYS A 50 -14.22 -13.59 -9.76
CA LYS A 50 -15.30 -12.78 -10.36
C LYS A 50 -15.45 -11.46 -9.63
N THR A 51 -15.71 -10.37 -10.35
CA THR A 51 -16.13 -9.10 -9.75
C THR A 51 -17.50 -9.29 -9.07
N PRO A 52 -17.67 -8.87 -7.79
CA PRO A 52 -18.97 -8.93 -7.14
C PRO A 52 -19.93 -7.93 -7.78
N GLY A 53 -21.22 -8.27 -7.80
CA GLY A 53 -22.25 -7.25 -8.03
C GLY A 53 -22.33 -6.28 -6.85
N THR A 54 -22.79 -5.06 -7.07
CA THR A 54 -22.91 -4.00 -6.05
C THR A 54 -23.62 -4.50 -4.78
N ALA A 55 -24.77 -5.17 -4.94
CA ALA A 55 -25.52 -5.71 -3.80
C ALA A 55 -24.76 -6.76 -2.97
N VAL A 56 -23.83 -7.51 -3.56
CA VAL A 56 -22.99 -8.47 -2.81
C VAL A 56 -21.80 -7.75 -2.17
N PHE A 57 -21.24 -6.76 -2.85
CA PHE A 57 -20.21 -5.90 -2.28
C PHE A 57 -20.71 -5.18 -1.03
N ASP A 58 -21.87 -4.53 -1.10
CA ASP A 58 -22.48 -3.81 0.03
C ASP A 58 -22.73 -4.74 1.23
N LYS A 59 -23.21 -5.97 0.96
CA LYS A 59 -23.40 -7.00 1.99
C LYS A 59 -22.09 -7.43 2.65
N LEU A 60 -21.01 -7.51 1.88
CA LEU A 60 -19.69 -7.85 2.41
C LEU A 60 -19.13 -6.69 3.26
N VAL A 61 -19.26 -5.45 2.79
CA VAL A 61 -18.87 -4.24 3.53
C VAL A 61 -19.61 -4.15 4.86
N GLU A 62 -20.94 -4.31 4.84
CA GLU A 62 -21.78 -4.32 6.04
C GLU A 62 -21.41 -5.47 6.98
N PHE A 63 -21.28 -6.69 6.46
CA PHE A 63 -20.93 -7.86 7.26
C PHE A 63 -19.56 -7.75 7.93
N PHE A 64 -18.57 -7.22 7.20
CA PHE A 64 -17.26 -6.97 7.76
C PHE A 64 -17.18 -5.68 8.58
N GLY A 65 -18.25 -4.89 8.65
CA GLY A 65 -18.28 -3.64 9.42
C GLY A 65 -17.17 -2.70 8.98
N LEU A 66 -16.91 -2.62 7.68
CA LEU A 66 -15.87 -1.79 7.12
C LEU A 66 -16.35 -0.34 7.13
N ASP A 67 -15.55 0.53 7.74
CA ASP A 67 -15.70 1.97 7.68
C ASP A 67 -15.23 2.53 6.33
N LEU A 68 -15.25 3.85 6.18
CA LEU A 68 -15.08 4.52 4.89
C LEU A 68 -13.76 4.17 4.20
N ASP A 69 -12.65 4.13 4.95
CA ASP A 69 -11.32 3.92 4.37
C ASP A 69 -11.09 2.46 3.92
N PRO A 70 -11.37 1.42 4.74
CA PRO A 70 -11.29 0.03 4.29
C PRO A 70 -12.32 -0.32 3.21
N CYS A 71 -13.48 0.32 3.20
CA CYS A 71 -14.45 0.18 2.11
C CYS A 71 -13.86 0.70 0.79
N ARG A 72 -13.33 1.93 0.79
CA ARG A 72 -12.64 2.50 -0.38
C ARG A 72 -11.47 1.63 -0.83
N HIS A 73 -10.68 1.13 0.11
CA HIS A 73 -9.58 0.23 -0.21
C HIS A 73 -10.06 -1.05 -0.93
N LEU A 74 -11.17 -1.67 -0.49
CA LEU A 74 -11.75 -2.80 -1.21
C LEU A 74 -12.28 -2.43 -2.61
N GLU A 75 -12.83 -1.22 -2.79
CA GLU A 75 -13.23 -0.72 -4.11
C GLU A 75 -12.03 -0.54 -5.04
N ASP A 76 -10.92 0.01 -4.52
CA ASP A 76 -9.68 0.18 -5.26
C ASP A 76 -9.10 -1.17 -5.68
N LEU A 77 -9.15 -2.18 -4.79
CA LEU A 77 -8.71 -3.54 -5.07
C LEU A 77 -9.60 -4.30 -6.08
N LEU A 78 -10.79 -3.79 -6.40
CA LEU A 78 -11.61 -4.30 -7.51
C LEU A 78 -11.17 -3.74 -8.86
N GLN A 79 -10.45 -2.62 -8.87
CA GLN A 79 -9.95 -2.04 -10.11
C GLN A 79 -8.77 -2.87 -10.63
N PRO A 80 -8.64 -3.01 -11.97
CA PRO A 80 -7.46 -3.65 -12.54
C PRO A 80 -6.21 -2.86 -12.15
N SER A 81 -5.10 -3.56 -11.90
CA SER A 81 -3.82 -2.91 -11.64
C SER A 81 -3.46 -1.94 -12.76
N GLY A 82 -3.27 -0.67 -12.41
CA GLY A 82 -2.79 0.34 -13.33
C GLY A 82 -1.31 0.13 -13.65
N SER A 83 -0.89 0.50 -14.86
CA SER A 83 0.54 0.65 -15.14
C SER A 83 1.04 1.89 -14.42
N LEU A 84 2.10 1.74 -13.64
CA LEU A 84 2.85 2.89 -13.13
C LEU A 84 3.78 3.42 -14.22
N GLU A 85 3.92 4.74 -14.29
CA GLU A 85 4.97 5.36 -15.09
C GLU A 85 6.35 4.95 -14.54
N SER A 86 7.34 4.78 -15.42
CA SER A 86 8.69 4.46 -14.98
C SER A 86 9.28 5.62 -14.17
N THR A 87 10.16 5.30 -13.22
CA THR A 87 10.85 6.32 -12.41
C THR A 87 11.65 7.29 -13.28
N ASP A 88 12.18 6.86 -14.42
CA ASP A 88 12.88 7.73 -15.37
C ASP A 88 11.96 8.73 -16.07
N GLU A 89 10.73 8.34 -16.40
CA GLU A 89 9.73 9.27 -16.95
C GLU A 89 9.35 10.32 -15.90
N LEU A 90 9.04 9.87 -14.69
CA LEU A 90 8.67 10.75 -13.58
C LEU A 90 9.79 11.73 -13.25
N ARG A 91 11.05 11.29 -13.20
CA ARG A 91 12.22 12.16 -13.02
C ARG A 91 12.31 13.21 -14.13
N ARG A 92 12.15 12.81 -15.40
CA ARG A 92 12.21 13.74 -16.53
C ARG A 92 11.13 14.81 -16.43
N ARG A 93 9.90 14.42 -16.08
CA ARG A 93 8.80 15.36 -15.85
C ARG A 93 9.11 16.35 -14.73
N LEU A 94 9.62 15.87 -13.59
CA LEU A 94 10.00 16.74 -12.48
C LEU A 94 11.10 17.74 -12.85
N VAL A 95 12.13 17.29 -13.58
CA VAL A 95 13.19 18.18 -14.10
C VAL A 95 12.58 19.24 -15.03
N ASN A 96 11.69 18.85 -15.94
CA ASN A 96 11.01 19.79 -16.84
C ASN A 96 10.10 20.78 -16.09
N HIS A 97 9.56 20.39 -14.94
CA HIS A 97 8.80 21.27 -14.05
C HIS A 97 9.69 22.20 -13.20
N GLY A 98 11.02 22.09 -13.28
CA GLY A 98 11.95 22.98 -12.59
C GLY A 98 11.96 22.80 -11.06
N VAL A 99 11.59 21.62 -10.55
CA VAL A 99 11.49 21.37 -9.11
C VAL A 99 12.83 21.48 -8.36
N GLN A 100 13.95 21.48 -9.09
CA GLN A 100 15.28 21.65 -8.51
C GLN A 100 15.40 22.97 -7.73
N ALA A 101 14.84 24.07 -8.24
CA ALA A 101 14.88 25.35 -7.54
C ALA A 101 14.16 25.31 -6.18
N HIS A 102 13.11 24.50 -6.06
CA HIS A 102 12.42 24.28 -4.80
C HIS A 102 13.25 23.41 -3.85
N LEU A 103 13.88 22.34 -4.34
CA LEU A 103 14.78 21.51 -3.54
C LEU A 103 15.98 22.30 -3.02
N ASP A 104 16.58 23.16 -3.84
CA ASP A 104 17.70 24.02 -3.45
C ASP A 104 17.28 25.05 -2.39
N TRP A 105 16.07 25.61 -2.50
CA TRP A 105 15.52 26.52 -1.49
C TRP A 105 15.30 25.85 -0.13
N LEU A 106 14.86 24.58 -0.12
CA LEU A 106 14.74 23.76 1.08
C LEU A 106 16.11 23.40 1.66
N ASP A 107 17.07 23.06 0.80
CA ASP A 107 18.43 22.68 1.19
C ASP A 107 19.13 23.82 1.95
N GLN A 108 19.00 25.07 1.45
CA GLN A 108 19.53 26.27 2.10
C GLN A 108 18.99 26.52 3.53
N ARG A 109 17.89 25.86 3.90
CA ARG A 109 17.23 25.98 5.20
C ARG A 109 17.39 24.74 6.07
N GLU A 110 18.19 23.77 5.64
CA GLU A 110 18.35 22.47 6.29
C GLU A 110 17.01 21.73 6.48
N ILE A 111 16.07 21.93 5.53
CA ILE A 111 14.77 21.24 5.52
C ILE A 111 14.87 20.04 4.59
N LEU A 112 14.44 18.86 5.03
CA LEU A 112 14.41 17.66 4.19
C LEU A 112 13.38 17.83 3.06
N GLY A 113 13.79 17.54 1.82
CA GLY A 113 12.91 17.62 0.65
C GLY A 113 13.17 16.48 -0.32
N ALA A 114 12.10 15.80 -0.73
CA ALA A 114 12.10 14.84 -1.82
C ALA A 114 10.77 14.86 -2.58
N TYR A 115 10.87 14.47 -3.85
CA TYR A 115 9.75 14.03 -4.66
C TYR A 115 9.81 12.51 -4.77
N THR A 116 8.73 11.82 -4.44
CA THR A 116 8.65 10.35 -4.47
C THR A 116 7.60 9.89 -5.48
N ASP A 117 7.76 8.67 -5.98
CA ASP A 117 6.65 7.96 -6.62
C ASP A 117 5.66 7.42 -5.57
N PRO A 118 4.49 6.86 -5.98
CA PRO A 118 3.53 6.28 -5.04
C PRO A 118 4.08 5.12 -4.21
N LEU A 119 5.15 4.46 -4.66
CA LEU A 119 5.79 3.36 -3.94
C LEU A 119 6.85 3.85 -2.95
N GLN A 120 6.95 5.17 -2.71
CA GLN A 120 7.94 5.82 -1.84
C GLN A 120 9.38 5.70 -2.37
N THR A 121 9.57 5.57 -3.69
CA THR A 121 10.88 5.68 -4.33
C THR A 121 11.23 7.15 -4.53
N VAL A 122 12.37 7.58 -4.01
CA VAL A 122 12.88 8.94 -4.18
C VAL A 122 13.30 9.15 -5.64
N LEU A 123 12.62 10.08 -6.30
CA LEU A 123 12.87 10.46 -7.69
C LEU A 123 13.93 11.57 -7.76
N LEU A 124 13.74 12.61 -6.95
CA LEU A 124 14.67 13.74 -6.76
C LEU A 124 14.63 14.16 -5.30
N ALA A 125 15.77 14.55 -4.75
CA ALA A 125 15.86 15.04 -3.37
C ALA A 125 16.96 16.09 -3.23
N ASN A 126 16.92 16.81 -2.12
CA ASN A 126 17.98 17.73 -1.75
C ASN A 126 19.12 17.01 -1.00
N GLN A 127 20.23 17.72 -0.78
CA GLN A 127 21.43 17.14 -0.17
C GLN A 127 21.19 16.76 1.29
N VAL A 128 20.42 17.59 2.02
CA VAL A 128 20.01 17.31 3.40
C VAL A 128 19.40 15.92 3.52
N LEU A 129 18.47 15.54 2.63
CA LEU A 129 17.86 14.21 2.66
C LEU A 129 18.89 13.10 2.48
N HIS A 130 19.79 13.21 1.51
CA HIS A 130 20.83 12.21 1.28
C HIS A 130 21.80 12.08 2.48
N ARG A 131 22.09 13.18 3.19
CA ARG A 131 22.89 13.13 4.44
C ARG A 131 22.16 12.40 5.56
N MET A 132 20.84 12.63 5.67
CA MET A 132 20.01 12.04 6.72
C MET A 132 19.69 10.56 6.46
N MET A 133 19.67 10.14 5.19
CA MET A 133 19.36 8.78 4.76
C MET A 133 20.55 8.08 4.06
N PRO A 134 21.65 7.80 4.78
CA PRO A 134 22.80 7.12 4.17
C PRO A 134 22.45 5.70 3.75
N GLY A 135 22.98 5.23 2.62
CA GLY A 135 22.69 3.91 2.08
C GLY A 135 21.34 3.81 1.35
N LEU A 136 20.62 4.93 1.17
CA LEU A 136 19.36 4.95 0.41
C LEU A 136 19.54 4.47 -1.05
N ALA A 137 20.69 4.75 -1.67
CA ALA A 137 21.00 4.26 -3.02
C ALA A 137 21.07 2.73 -3.09
N ASP A 138 21.57 2.06 -2.05
CA ASP A 138 21.62 0.59 -1.96
C ASP A 138 20.22 -0.03 -1.76
N CYS A 139 19.24 0.80 -1.43
CA CYS A 139 17.84 0.44 -1.26
C CYS A 139 17.00 0.80 -2.51
N ASP A 140 17.63 0.94 -3.68
CA ASP A 140 17.00 1.38 -4.93
C ASP A 140 16.26 2.73 -4.78
N TYR A 141 16.75 3.58 -3.88
CA TYR A 141 16.14 4.86 -3.50
C TYR A 141 14.75 4.74 -2.87
N ASN A 142 14.33 3.54 -2.44
CA ASN A 142 13.03 3.33 -1.82
C ASN A 142 13.09 3.55 -0.29
N ILE A 143 12.28 4.47 0.21
CA ILE A 143 12.27 4.87 1.64
C ILE A 143 11.84 3.70 2.53
N ILE A 144 10.87 2.91 2.10
CA ILE A 144 10.37 1.75 2.86
C ILE A 144 11.48 0.72 3.02
N ARG A 145 12.16 0.39 1.92
CA ARG A 145 13.29 -0.54 1.95
C ARG A 145 14.42 -0.02 2.82
N TRP A 146 14.71 1.27 2.75
CA TRP A 146 15.70 1.90 3.63
C TRP A 146 15.28 1.83 5.10
N MET A 147 14.01 2.09 5.43
CA MET A 147 13.47 1.99 6.79
C MET A 147 13.61 0.59 7.39
N LEU A 148 13.67 -0.45 6.57
CA LEU A 148 13.87 -1.83 7.03
C LEU A 148 15.35 -2.21 7.25
N THR A 149 16.29 -1.29 6.98
CA THR A 149 17.72 -1.52 7.21
C THR A 149 18.12 -1.28 8.67
N PRO A 150 19.22 -1.89 9.13
CA PRO A 150 19.81 -1.57 10.45
C PRO A 150 20.18 -0.08 10.59
N ILE A 151 20.63 0.54 9.49
CA ILE A 151 21.02 1.96 9.46
C ILE A 151 19.84 2.86 9.83
N ALA A 152 18.67 2.63 9.24
CA ALA A 152 17.47 3.40 9.56
C ALA A 152 17.01 3.15 10.99
N ARG A 153 17.04 1.88 11.43
CA ARG A 153 16.68 1.51 12.81
C ARG A 153 17.51 2.26 13.85
N ASP A 154 18.80 2.44 13.59
CA ASP A 154 19.72 3.08 14.53
C ASP A 154 19.66 4.62 14.47
N ARG A 155 19.15 5.20 13.37
CA ARG A 155 19.09 6.66 13.16
C ARG A 155 17.73 7.29 13.39
N VAL A 156 16.65 6.58 13.07
CA VAL A 156 15.30 7.12 13.18
C VAL A 156 14.86 7.05 14.63
N TYR A 157 14.66 8.22 15.23
CA TYR A 157 14.08 8.30 16.55
C TYR A 157 12.67 7.70 16.54
N GLY A 158 12.37 6.81 17.48
CA GLY A 158 11.07 6.15 17.50
C GLY A 158 10.82 5.21 16.30
N TRP A 159 11.88 4.71 15.65
CA TRP A 159 11.84 3.88 14.43
C TRP A 159 10.65 2.91 14.32
N HIS A 160 10.34 2.16 15.38
CA HIS A 160 9.26 1.19 15.35
C HIS A 160 7.88 1.85 15.12
N GLY A 161 7.63 2.99 15.76
CA GLY A 161 6.41 3.77 15.57
C GLY A 161 6.34 4.37 14.17
N GLU A 162 7.43 4.97 13.71
CA GLU A 162 7.55 5.55 12.37
C GLU A 162 7.35 4.51 11.27
N LEU A 163 7.92 3.32 11.42
CA LEU A 163 7.72 2.22 10.48
C LEU A 163 6.26 1.77 10.43
N LEU A 164 5.60 1.64 11.58
CA LEU A 164 4.19 1.26 11.63
C LEU A 164 3.29 2.33 10.99
N ASP A 165 3.60 3.61 11.23
CA ASP A 165 2.85 4.70 10.62
C ASP A 165 3.04 4.73 9.11
N LEU A 166 4.28 4.56 8.63
CA LEU A 166 4.58 4.48 7.21
C LEU A 166 3.84 3.32 6.55
N VAL A 167 3.83 2.13 7.16
CA VAL A 167 3.13 0.95 6.62
C VAL A 167 1.61 1.13 6.58
N ARG A 168 1.02 1.93 7.47
CA ARG A 168 -0.43 2.19 7.46
C ARG A 168 -0.88 3.12 6.34
N HIS A 169 0.03 3.94 5.82
CA HIS A 169 -0.25 4.93 4.77
C HIS A 169 0.23 4.48 3.38
N LEU A 170 0.62 3.21 3.23
CA LEU A 170 0.84 2.54 1.95
C LEU A 170 -0.47 1.96 1.42
#